data_AF-A0A9X2YIZ5-F1
#
_entry.id   AF-A0A9X2YIZ5-F1
#
_cell.length_a   1.000
_cell.length_b   1.000
_cell.length_c   1.000
_cell.angle_alpha   90.00
_cell.angle_beta   90.00
_cell.angle_gamma   90.00
#
_symmetry.space_group_name_H-M   'P 1'
#
loop_
_entity.id
_entity.type
_entity.pdbx_description
1 polymer ?
#
loop_
_entity_poly.entity_id
_entity_poly.type
_entity_poly.pdbx_seq_one_letter_code
_entity_poly.pdbx_strand_id
1 'polypeptide(L)'
;MGFALAADMAMARFLPRRRTSVAAVGLVTAAAVYPLSRRRWGIDTRETVTLAAACAVAGAATWLPARTARRVVGVGWAAHAVYDAIFTHDASITRLPPTYAAACAGADIAMGARLILVRR
;
A
#
# COMPACT_ATOMS: atom_id res chain seq x y z
N MET A 1 7.34 -15.46 -3.33
CA MET A 1 6.48 -14.58 -4.15
C MET A 1 5.04 -15.07 -4.33
N GLY A 2 4.67 -16.33 -4.04
CA GLY A 2 3.29 -16.82 -4.20
C GLY A 2 2.30 -16.47 -3.07
N PHE A 3 2.77 -16.23 -1.84
CA PHE A 3 1.89 -16.03 -0.68
C PHE A 3 1.12 -14.70 -0.69
N ALA A 4 1.73 -13.60 -1.14
CA ALA A 4 1.09 -12.29 -1.19
C ALA A 4 -0.03 -12.24 -2.25
N LEU A 5 0.20 -12.82 -3.43
CA LEU A 5 -0.80 -12.97 -4.49
C LEU A 5 -1.94 -13.91 -4.07
N ALA A 6 -1.63 -15.01 -3.37
CA ALA A 6 -2.65 -15.92 -2.84
C ALA A 6 -3.52 -15.26 -1.76
N ALA A 7 -2.92 -14.44 -0.88
CA ALA A 7 -3.64 -13.70 0.16
C ALA A 7 -4.55 -12.61 -0.44
N ASP A 8 -4.09 -11.87 -1.47
CA ASP A 8 -4.91 -10.86 -2.17
C ASP A 8 -6.08 -11.50 -2.95
N MET A 9 -5.84 -12.63 -3.60
CA MET A 9 -6.89 -13.39 -4.30
C MET A 9 -7.91 -13.98 -3.33
N ALA A 10 -7.46 -14.52 -2.19
CA ALA A 10 -8.33 -15.06 -1.16
C ALA A 10 -9.19 -13.95 -0.53
N MET A 11 -8.61 -12.83 -0.10
CA MET A 11 -9.34 -11.71 0.50
C MET A 11 -10.37 -11.10 -0.45
N ALA A 12 -10.03 -11.00 -1.75
CA ALA A 12 -10.95 -10.47 -2.74
C ALA A 12 -12.12 -11.41 -3.08
N ARG A 13 -12.00 -12.71 -2.77
CA ARG A 13 -13.09 -13.68 -2.91
C ARG A 13 -14.10 -13.60 -1.77
N PHE A 14 -13.65 -13.30 -0.55
CA PHE A 14 -14.49 -13.36 0.65
C PHE A 14 -15.21 -12.05 1.01
N LEU A 15 -14.70 -10.86 0.63
CA LEU A 15 -15.27 -9.57 1.10
C LEU A 15 -15.47 -8.51 -0.02
N PRO A 16 -16.30 -8.77 -1.04
CA PRO A 16 -16.46 -7.87 -2.19
C PRO A 16 -17.06 -6.49 -1.83
N ARG A 17 -17.92 -6.42 -0.79
CA ARG A 17 -18.58 -5.17 -0.34
C ARG A 17 -17.68 -4.27 0.52
N ARG A 18 -16.63 -4.81 1.16
CA ARG A 18 -15.69 -4.05 2.01
C ARG A 18 -14.36 -3.77 1.33
N ARG A 19 -14.27 -4.07 0.03
CA ARG A 19 -13.02 -4.12 -0.72
C ARG A 19 -12.25 -2.80 -0.75
N THR A 20 -12.93 -1.66 -0.89
CA THR A 20 -12.27 -0.35 -0.85
C THR A 20 -11.73 -0.04 0.55
N SER A 21 -12.50 -0.32 1.61
CA SER A 21 -12.06 -0.08 3.00
C SER A 21 -10.88 -0.99 3.37
N VAL A 22 -10.93 -2.27 2.99
CA VAL A 22 -9.83 -3.21 3.18
C VAL A 22 -8.59 -2.75 2.42
N ALA A 23 -8.73 -2.27 1.18
CA ALA A 23 -7.61 -1.75 0.41
C ALA A 23 -7.05 -0.44 0.99
N ALA A 24 -7.89 0.43 1.57
CA ALA A 24 -7.45 1.65 2.24
C ALA A 24 -6.65 1.33 3.51
N VAL A 25 -7.13 0.40 4.33
CA VAL A 25 -6.40 -0.07 5.52
C VAL A 25 -5.09 -0.73 5.10
N GLY A 26 -5.13 -1.57 4.05
CA GLY A 26 -3.93 -2.21 3.51
C GLY A 26 -2.86 -1.21 3.07
N LEU A 27 -3.26 -0.09 2.45
CA LEU A 27 -2.35 0.98 2.04
C LEU A 27 -1.66 1.63 3.27
N VAL A 28 -2.41 1.90 4.33
CA VAL A 28 -1.85 2.43 5.59
C VAL A 28 -0.88 1.43 6.21
N THR A 29 -1.25 0.15 6.25
CA THR A 29 -0.37 -0.91 6.75
C THR A 29 0.91 -1.02 5.93
N ALA A 30 0.82 -0.96 4.60
CA ALA A 30 1.98 -0.98 3.70
C ALA A 30 2.94 0.19 3.99
N ALA A 31 2.40 1.41 4.08
CA ALA A 31 3.18 2.61 4.39
C ALA A 31 3.83 2.56 5.79
N ALA A 32 3.24 1.84 6.74
CA ALA A 32 3.78 1.66 8.08
C ALA A 32 4.93 0.63 8.16
N VAL A 33 5.13 -0.22 7.15
CA VAL A 33 6.14 -1.29 7.24
C VAL A 33 7.55 -0.74 7.39
N TYR A 34 7.94 0.26 6.60
CA TYR A 34 9.29 0.84 6.70
C TYR A 34 9.59 1.45 8.08
N PRO A 35 8.77 2.38 8.62
CA PRO A 35 9.06 2.96 9.93
C PRO A 35 9.06 1.90 11.05
N LEU A 36 8.20 0.88 10.95
CA LEU A 36 8.16 -0.22 11.95
C LEU A 36 9.32 -1.23 11.79
N SER A 37 9.91 -1.33 10.61
CA SER A 37 11.00 -2.27 10.33
C SER A 37 12.41 -1.70 10.59
N ARG A 38 12.50 -0.42 11.00
CA ARG A 38 13.78 0.23 11.24
C ARG A 38 14.59 -0.46 12.34
N ARG A 39 15.90 -0.52 12.14
CA ARG A 39 16.86 -1.03 13.14
C ARG A 39 17.27 0.04 14.15
N ARG A 40 17.32 1.31 13.72
CA ARG A 40 17.71 2.46 14.54
C ARG A 40 16.52 3.36 14.78
N TRP A 41 16.43 3.91 15.98
CA TRP A 41 15.41 4.87 16.35
C TRP A 41 15.74 6.20 15.66
N GLY A 42 14.83 6.67 14.81
CA GLY A 42 15.00 7.92 14.06
C GLY A 42 13.85 8.11 13.06
N ILE A 43 13.28 9.31 13.05
CA ILE A 43 12.18 9.68 12.16
C ILE A 43 12.75 9.99 10.78
N ASP A 44 12.28 9.26 9.78
CA ASP A 44 12.54 9.59 8.38
C ASP A 44 11.40 10.41 7.81
N THR A 45 11.72 11.58 7.28
CA THR A 45 10.71 12.48 6.72
C THR A 45 9.96 11.83 5.57
N ARG A 46 10.62 11.00 4.74
CA ARG A 46 9.95 10.35 3.59
C ARG A 46 8.99 9.28 4.07
N GLU A 47 9.40 8.40 4.98
CA GLU A 47 8.53 7.37 5.57
C GLU A 47 7.32 8.01 6.29
N THR A 48 7.56 9.10 7.02
CA THR A 48 6.50 9.84 7.74
C THR A 48 5.51 10.48 6.77
N VAL A 49 5.99 11.12 5.71
CA VAL A 49 5.14 11.72 4.67
C VAL A 49 4.35 10.66 3.93
N THR A 50 4.97 9.52 3.59
CA THR A 50 4.27 8.40 2.93
C THR A 50 3.16 7.83 3.82
N LEU A 51 3.42 7.62 5.12
CA LEU A 51 2.42 7.16 6.07
C LEU A 51 1.28 8.18 6.27
N ALA A 52 1.62 9.46 6.43
CA ALA A 52 0.63 10.53 6.56
C ALA A 52 -0.25 10.63 5.30
N ALA A 53 0.33 10.53 4.11
CA ALA A 53 -0.40 10.52 2.85
C ALA A 53 -1.32 9.30 2.73
N ALA A 54 -0.87 8.11 3.14
CA ALA A 54 -1.69 6.90 3.15
C ALA A 54 -2.89 7.05 4.10
N CYS A 55 -2.68 7.59 5.31
CA CYS A 55 -3.75 7.91 6.25
C CYS A 55 -4.74 8.93 5.68
N ALA A 56 -4.25 9.99 5.03
CA ALA A 56 -5.09 10.99 4.39
C ALA A 56 -5.92 10.40 3.24
N VAL A 57 -5.35 9.52 2.42
CA VAL A 57 -6.07 8.79 1.36
C VAL A 57 -7.17 7.90 1.95
N ALA A 58 -6.86 7.15 3.01
CA ALA A 58 -7.82 6.30 3.69
C ALA A 58 -8.96 7.12 4.34
N GLY A 59 -8.62 8.24 4.98
CA GLY A 59 -9.57 9.19 5.55
C GLY A 59 -10.45 9.82 4.49
N ALA A 60 -9.88 10.34 3.40
CA ALA A 60 -10.65 10.93 2.30
C ALA A 60 -11.64 9.93 1.70
N ALA A 61 -11.25 8.66 1.57
CA ALA A 61 -12.10 7.61 1.02
C ALA A 61 -13.41 7.38 1.81
N THR A 62 -13.49 7.75 3.10
CA THR A 62 -14.73 7.59 3.88
C THR A 62 -15.80 8.62 3.55
N TRP A 63 -15.42 9.76 2.96
CA TRP A 63 -16.31 10.87 2.62
C TRP A 63 -16.68 10.91 1.13
N LEU A 64 -16.00 10.11 0.31
CA LEU A 64 -16.15 10.12 -1.14
C LEU A 64 -17.20 9.11 -1.61
N PRO A 65 -17.89 9.38 -2.73
CA PRO A 65 -18.72 8.38 -3.40
C PRO A 65 -17.91 7.13 -3.71
N ALA A 66 -18.53 5.94 -3.61
CA ALA A 66 -17.83 4.65 -3.69
C ALA A 66 -16.90 4.50 -4.91
N ARG A 67 -17.31 5.02 -6.07
CA ARG A 67 -16.49 5.01 -7.30
C ARG A 67 -15.25 5.89 -7.20
N THR A 68 -15.40 7.09 -6.63
CA THR A 68 -14.30 8.04 -6.44
C THR A 68 -13.36 7.55 -5.35
N ALA A 69 -13.89 7.08 -4.22
CA ALA A 69 -13.11 6.46 -3.15
C ALA A 69 -12.23 5.31 -3.68
N ARG A 70 -12.80 4.43 -4.51
CA ARG A 70 -12.07 3.32 -5.12
C ARG A 70 -10.90 3.80 -6.00
N ARG A 71 -11.11 4.83 -6.81
CA ARG A 71 -10.06 5.41 -7.67
C ARG A 71 -8.98 6.11 -6.85
N VAL A 72 -9.36 6.89 -5.85
CA VAL A 72 -8.40 7.61 -4.97
C VAL A 72 -7.52 6.62 -4.21
N VAL A 73 -8.10 5.57 -3.63
CA VAL A 73 -7.33 4.49 -2.98
C VAL A 73 -6.45 3.78 -4.00
N GLY A 74 -6.95 3.52 -5.21
CA GLY A 74 -6.16 2.91 -6.29
C GLY A 74 -4.96 3.74 -6.72
N VAL A 75 -5.12 5.07 -6.81
CA VAL A 75 -4.02 6.01 -7.06
C VAL A 75 -3.03 6.02 -5.89
N GLY A 76 -3.52 5.93 -4.65
CA GLY A 76 -2.68 5.80 -3.46
C GLY A 76 -1.76 4.57 -3.52
N TRP A 77 -2.29 3.41 -3.91
CA TRP A 77 -1.49 2.21 -4.15
C TRP A 77 -0.45 2.40 -5.26
N ALA A 78 -0.84 2.99 -6.39
CA ALA A 78 0.12 3.27 -7.47
C ALA A 78 1.25 4.23 -7.03
N ALA A 79 0.92 5.24 -6.22
CA ALA A 79 1.90 6.16 -5.66
C ALA A 79 2.84 5.47 -4.66
N HIS A 80 2.32 4.56 -3.82
CA HIS A 80 3.15 3.76 -2.91
C HIS A 80 4.10 2.84 -3.68
N ALA A 81 3.66 2.25 -4.80
CA ALA A 81 4.54 1.46 -5.66
C ALA A 81 5.73 2.28 -6.20
N VAL A 82 5.50 3.55 -6.55
CA VAL A 82 6.56 4.46 -7.00
C VAL A 82 7.53 4.75 -5.85
N TYR A 83 7.01 4.96 -4.65
CA TYR A 83 7.84 5.10 -3.45
C TYR A 83 8.74 3.86 -3.26
N ASP A 84 8.17 2.66 -3.32
CA ASP A 84 8.91 1.39 -3.20
C ASP A 84 9.94 1.19 -4.30
N ALA A 85 9.63 1.58 -5.54
CA ALA A 85 10.56 1.47 -6.66
C ALA A 85 11.78 2.40 -6.54
N ILE A 86 11.58 3.56 -5.90
CA ILE A 86 12.65 4.56 -5.67
C ILE A 86 13.34 4.32 -4.33
N PHE A 87 12.75 3.52 -3.43
CA PHE A 87 13.31 3.23 -2.13
C PHE A 87 14.62 2.45 -2.26
N THR A 88 15.74 3.13 -2.01
CA THR A 88 17.05 2.47 -1.94
C THR A 88 17.09 1.61 -0.68
N HIS A 89 17.05 0.29 -0.86
CA HIS A 89 17.20 -0.64 0.24
C HIS A 89 18.59 -0.51 0.88
N ASP A 90 18.63 -0.10 2.14
CA ASP A 90 19.83 -0.17 2.97
C ASP A 90 19.58 -1.15 4.12
N ALA A 91 20.28 -2.29 4.07
CA ALA A 91 20.19 -3.35 5.07
C ALA A 91 20.68 -2.94 6.47
N SER A 92 21.43 -1.82 6.55
CA SER A 92 21.85 -1.23 7.82
C SER A 92 20.74 -0.39 8.48
N ILE A 93 19.74 0.03 7.69
CA ILE A 93 18.63 0.89 8.14
C ILE A 93 17.39 0.06 8.47
N THR A 94 17.05 -0.94 7.65
CA THR A 94 15.82 -1.76 7.81
C THR A 94 16.12 -3.24 8.08
N ARG A 95 15.15 -3.97 8.65
CA ARG A 95 15.22 -5.44 8.84
C ARG A 95 14.70 -6.23 7.64
N LEU A 96 14.29 -5.56 6.57
CA LEU A 96 13.64 -6.18 5.42
C LEU A 96 14.68 -6.83 4.49
N PRO A 97 14.31 -7.87 3.72
CA PRO A 97 15.19 -8.39 2.67
C PRO A 97 15.29 -7.40 1.49
N PRO A 98 16.39 -7.43 0.71
CA PRO A 98 16.61 -6.51 -0.41
C PRO A 98 15.56 -6.64 -1.53
N THR A 99 14.91 -7.80 -1.64
CA THR A 99 13.84 -8.04 -2.60
C THR A 99 12.47 -7.52 -2.15
N TYR A 100 12.35 -7.03 -0.90
CA TYR A 100 11.06 -6.63 -0.32
C TYR A 100 10.41 -5.50 -1.11
N ALA A 101 11.14 -4.41 -1.36
CA ALA A 101 10.61 -3.22 -2.03
C ALA A 101 10.10 -3.55 -3.44
N ALA A 102 10.86 -4.33 -4.22
CA ALA A 102 10.44 -4.77 -5.56
C ALA A 102 9.19 -5.66 -5.52
N ALA A 103 9.07 -6.54 -4.52
CA ALA A 103 7.89 -7.38 -4.36
C ALA A 103 6.64 -6.58 -3.94
N CYS A 104 6.81 -5.60 -3.04
CA CYS A 104 5.74 -4.69 -2.63
C CYS A 104 5.28 -3.80 -3.78
N ALA A 105 6.19 -3.18 -4.52
CA ALA A 105 5.84 -2.39 -5.71
C ALA A 105 4.98 -3.18 -6.71
N GLY A 106 5.30 -4.46 -6.95
CA GLY A 106 4.49 -5.33 -7.80
C GLY A 106 3.07 -5.58 -7.26
N ALA A 107 2.94 -5.85 -5.95
CA ALA A 107 1.63 -6.03 -5.31
C ALA A 107 0.79 -4.74 -5.34
N ASP A 108 1.43 -3.60 -5.13
CA ASP A 108 0.82 -2.28 -5.09
C ASP A 108 0.28 -1.88 -6.47
N ILE A 109 1.06 -2.09 -7.53
CA ILE A 109 0.62 -1.88 -8.91
C ILE A 109 -0.61 -2.75 -9.20
N ALA A 110 -0.57 -4.04 -8.83
CA ALA A 110 -1.68 -4.95 -9.06
C ALA A 110 -2.96 -4.47 -8.33
N MET A 111 -2.85 -4.07 -7.07
CA MET A 111 -3.97 -3.54 -6.29
C MET A 111 -4.51 -2.23 -6.89
N GLY A 112 -3.62 -1.28 -7.21
CA GLY A 112 -3.97 0.01 -7.80
C GLY A 112 -4.69 -0.15 -9.14
N ALA A 113 -4.11 -0.93 -10.06
CA ALA A 113 -4.72 -1.24 -11.35
C ALA A 113 -6.11 -1.88 -11.18
N ARG A 114 -6.23 -2.81 -10.24
CA ARG A 114 -7.49 -3.51 -9.97
C ARG A 114 -8.57 -2.58 -9.40
N LEU A 115 -8.22 -1.58 -8.61
CA LEU A 115 -9.16 -0.59 -8.09
C LEU A 115 -9.56 0.46 -9.13
N ILE A 116 -8.64 0.83 -10.03
CA ILE A 116 -8.86 1.86 -11.06
C ILE A 116 -9.63 1.30 -12.26
N LEU A 117 -9.22 0.13 -12.75
CA LEU A 117 -9.67 -0.40 -14.04
C LEU A 117 -10.91 -1.28 -13.94
N VAL A 118 -11.13 -1.96 -12.80
CA VAL A 118 -12.28 -2.86 -12.65
C VAL A 118 -13.55 -2.05 -12.41
N ARG A 119 -14.35 -1.92 -13.47
CA ARG A 119 -15.72 -1.38 -13.42
C ARG A 119 -16.63 -2.45 -12.82
N ARG A 120 -16.85 -2.41 -11.50
CA ARG A 120 -17.97 -3.06 -10.82
C ARG A 120 -18.84 -1.99 -10.20
#